data_AF-A0A142LJ86-F1
#
_entry.id   AF-A0A142LJ86-F1
#
_cell.length_a   1.000
_cell.length_b   1.000
_cell.length_c   1.000
_cell.angle_alpha   90.00
_cell.angle_beta   90.00
_cell.angle_gamma   90.00
#
_symmetry.space_group_name_H-M   'P 1'
#
loop_
_entity.id
_entity.type
_entity.pdbx_description
1 polymer ?
#
loop_
_entity_poly.entity_id
_entity_poly.type
_entity_poly.pdbx_seq_one_letter_code
_entity_poly.pdbx_strand_id
1 'polypeptide(L)' 'MWRIWTLFDPRRALVALAAFLFTLAIVIHFILLSTDRFNWLAGPSAKAGASVSQMAPAPK' A
#
# COMPACT_ATOMS: atom_id res chain seq x y z
N MET A 1 -10.91 -12.97 -34.15
CA MET A 1 -10.54 -12.17 -32.96
C MET A 1 -9.05 -12.28 -32.58
N TRP A 2 -8.14 -12.57 -33.53
CA TRP A 2 -6.68 -12.63 -33.28
C TRP A 2 -5.95 -11.35 -33.73
N ARG A 3 -6.59 -10.53 -34.57
CA ARG A 3 -6.12 -9.21 -35.01
C ARG A 3 -5.87 -8.20 -33.89
N ILE A 4 -6.40 -8.40 -32.68
CA ILE A 4 -6.07 -7.53 -31.54
C ILE A 4 -4.58 -7.61 -31.20
N TRP A 5 -3.96 -8.77 -31.42
CA TRP A 5 -2.52 -9.02 -31.21
C TRP A 5 -1.64 -8.51 -32.36
N THR A 6 -2.21 -8.11 -33.50
CA THR A 6 -1.45 -7.46 -34.58
C THR A 6 -1.32 -5.95 -34.39
N LEU A 7 -2.15 -5.35 -33.53
CA LEU A 7 -2.08 -3.92 -33.17
C LEU A 7 -1.38 -3.68 -31.83
N PHE A 8 -1.53 -4.62 -30.89
CA PHE A 8 -0.90 -4.55 -29.58
C PHE A 8 0.22 -5.58 -29.49
N ASP A 9 1.46 -5.11 -29.27
CA ASP A 9 2.59 -6.00 -29.00
C ASP A 9 2.27 -6.87 -27.77
N PRO A 10 2.20 -8.21 -27.92
CA PRO A 10 1.70 -9.12 -26.88
C PRO A 10 2.40 -8.92 -25.53
N ARG A 11 3.71 -8.69 -25.60
CA ARG A 11 4.55 -8.44 -24.43
C ARG A 11 4.14 -7.17 -23.69
N ARG A 12 3.90 -6.07 -24.41
CA ARG A 12 3.51 -4.79 -23.80
C ARG A 12 2.12 -4.85 -23.21
N ALA A 13 1.17 -5.53 -23.85
CA ALA A 13 -0.18 -5.71 -23.32
C ALA A 13 -0.17 -6.48 -21.98
N LEU A 14 0.57 -7.59 -21.90
CA LEU A 14 0.71 -8.36 -20.66
C LEU A 14 1.43 -7.58 -19.56
N VAL A 15 2.49 -6.85 -19.89
CA VAL A 15 3.22 -6.02 -18.91
C VAL A 15 2.36 -4.85 -18.44
N ALA A 16 1.62 -4.18 -19.33
CA ALA A 16 0.73 -3.08 -18.96
C ALA A 16 -0.39 -3.56 -18.04
N LEU A 17 -1.00 -4.71 -18.33
CA LEU A 17 -2.00 -5.33 -17.46
C LEU A 17 -1.38 -5.66 -16.09
N ALA A 18 -0.25 -6.38 -16.06
CA ALA A 18 0.41 -6.74 -14.82
C ALA A 18 0.81 -5.50 -13.98
N ALA A 19 1.41 -4.49 -14.61
CA ALA A 19 1.79 -3.25 -13.95
C ALA A 19 0.57 -2.47 -13.43
N PHE A 20 -0.52 -2.43 -14.19
CA PHE A 20 -1.77 -1.80 -13.78
C PHE A 20 -2.37 -2.48 -12.55
N LEU A 21 -2.56 -3.81 -12.60
CA LEU A 21 -3.09 -4.56 -11.47
C LEU A 21 -2.17 -4.49 -10.24
N PHE A 22 -0.84 -4.54 -10.45
CA PHE A 22 0.12 -4.46 -9.36
C PHE A 22 0.12 -3.08 -8.69
N THR A 23 0.09 -2.01 -9.48
CA THR A 23 -0.03 -0.64 -8.97
C THR A 23 -1.34 -0.47 -8.19
N LEU A 24 -2.45 -0.95 -8.74
CA LEU A 24 -3.76 -0.91 -8.07
C LEU A 24 -3.73 -1.68 -6.75
N ALA A 25 -3.12 -2.86 -6.71
CA ALA A 25 -2.97 -3.65 -5.50
C ALA A 25 -2.18 -2.89 -4.43
N ILE A 26 -1.04 -2.30 -4.79
CA ILE A 26 -0.22 -1.51 -3.85
C ILE A 26 -1.02 -0.34 -3.29
N VAL A 27 -1.70 0.44 -4.14
CA VAL A 27 -2.50 1.59 -3.69
C VAL A 27 -3.56 1.17 -2.66
N ILE A 28 -4.26 0.05 -2.90
CA ILE A 28 -5.23 -0.48 -1.95
C ILE A 28 -4.55 -0.87 -0.62
N HIS A 29 -3.41 -1.56 -0.67
CA HIS A 29 -2.69 -1.95 0.55
C HIS A 29 -2.24 -0.74 1.35
N PHE A 30 -1.70 0.30 0.70
CA PHE A 30 -1.29 1.54 1.36
C PHE A 30 -2.48 2.27 2.02
N ILE A 31 -3.66 2.25 1.40
CA ILE A 31 -4.89 2.82 2.00
C ILE A 31 -5.29 2.06 3.26
N LEU A 32 -5.25 0.72 3.20
CA LEU A 32 -5.56 -0.13 4.37
C LEU A 32 -4.53 0.04 5.49
N LEU A 33 -3.25 0.13 5.15
CA LEU A 33 -2.18 0.37 6.13
C LEU A 33 -2.26 1.78 6.73
N SER A 34 -2.75 2.77 5.97
CA SER A 34 -2.90 4.14 6.47
C SER A 34 -4.10 4.32 7.40
N THR A 35 -5.05 3.37 7.45
CA THR A 35 -6.24 3.48 8.29
C THR A 35 -6.04 2.79 9.64
N ASP A 36 -6.29 3.51 10.74
CA ASP A 36 -6.08 3.06 12.13
C ASP A 36 -6.73 1.69 12.45
N ARG A 37 -7.88 1.38 11.82
CA ARG A 37 -8.57 0.09 12.00
C ARG A 37 -8.02 -1.09 11.19
N PHE A 38 -7.42 -0.84 10.04
CA PHE A 38 -6.98 -1.88 9.10
C PHE A 38 -5.46 -1.98 8.99
N ASN A 39 -4.73 -1.11 9.70
CA ASN A 39 -3.29 -1.15 9.81
C ASN A 39 -2.83 -2.35 10.66
N TRP A 40 -2.69 -3.49 10.01
CA TRP A 40 -2.22 -4.71 10.65
C TRP A 40 -0.76 -4.63 11.13
N LEU A 41 0.01 -3.62 10.70
CA LEU A 41 1.40 -3.42 11.11
C LEU A 41 1.53 -2.63 12.43
N ALA A 42 0.60 -1.73 12.75
CA ALA A 42 0.69 -0.89 13.95
C ALA A 42 -0.04 -1.47 15.18
N GLY A 43 -0.91 -2.48 14.99
CA GLY A 43 -1.69 -3.09 16.08
C GLY A 43 -2.49 -2.07 16.91
N PRO A 44 -3.15 -2.48 18.00
CA PRO A 44 -3.89 -1.60 18.91
C PRO A 44 -3.07 -0.44 19.52
N SER A 45 -1.77 -0.39 19.23
CA SER A 45 -0.78 0.57 19.74
C SER A 45 -0.57 1.80 18.84
N ALA A 46 -1.30 1.97 17.74
CA ALA A 46 -1.28 3.23 16.98
C ALA A 46 -1.68 4.45 17.83
N LYS A 47 -2.45 4.24 18.93
CA LYS A 47 -2.72 5.27 19.96
C LYS A 47 -1.57 5.47 20.97
N ALA A 48 -0.63 4.53 21.07
CA ALA A 48 0.52 4.62 21.98
C ALA A 48 1.80 5.12 21.28
N GLY A 49 1.93 4.98 19.96
CA GLY A 49 3.13 5.41 19.23
C GLY A 49 3.31 6.92 19.10
N ALA A 50 2.24 7.71 19.18
CA ALA A 50 2.32 9.18 19.15
C ALA A 50 2.49 9.82 20.55
N SER A 51 2.50 9.03 21.63
CA SER A 51 2.55 9.53 23.01
C SER A 51 3.73 8.99 23.84
N VAL A 52 4.51 8.03 23.35
CA VAL A 52 5.66 7.46 24.11
C VAL A 52 6.92 8.34 24.10
N SER A 53 7.00 9.39 23.27
CA SER A 53 8.10 10.38 23.36
C SER A 53 7.83 11.57 24.30
N GLN A 54 6.69 11.63 24.99
CA GLN A 54 6.34 12.77 25.86
C GLN A 54 6.35 12.48 27.36
N MET A 55 6.88 11.34 27.80
CA MET A 55 7.05 11.06 29.23
C MET A 55 8.52 10.75 29.56
N ALA A 56 9.40 11.72 29.34
CA ALA A 56 10.67 11.77 30.07
C ALA A 56 10.49 12.77 31.22
N PRO A 57 10.34 12.33 32.48
CA PRO A 57 10.35 13.26 33.59
C PRO A 57 11.76 13.83 33.72
N ALA A 58 11.90 15.14 33.52
CA ALA A 58 13.14 15.84 33.81
C ALA A 58 13.37 15.77 35.34
N PRO A 59 14.50 15.21 35.79
CA PRO A 59 14.79 15.09 37.22
C PRO A 59 15.40 16.41 37.72
N LYS A 60 14.78 17.00 38.75
CA LYS A 60 15.35 17.63 39.96
C LYS A 60 14.33 18.57 40.60
#